data_AF-A0A941CDF6-F1
#
_entry.id   AF-A0A941CDF6-F1
#
_cell.length_a   1.000
_cell.length_b   1.000
_cell.length_c   1.000
_cell.angle_alpha   90.00
_cell.angle_beta   90.00
_cell.angle_gamma   90.00
#
_symmetry.space_group_name_H-M   'P 1'
#
loop_
_entity.id
_entity.type
_entity.pdbx_description
1 polymer ?
#
loop_
_entity_poly.entity_id
_entity_poly.type
_entity_poly.pdbx_seq_one_letter_code
_entity_poly.pdbx_strand_id
1 'polypeptide(L)' 'MNCLGCGLQRSFVLLLKGNLAESFLMYPALIPMLFMMSFLIAHLIFKFKNGAKTLQYFYILNIILIITNFIIKI' A
#
# COMPACT_ATOMS: atom_id res chain seq x y z
N MET A 1 -18.69 -5.37 11.04
CA MET A 1 -18.04 -4.87 9.81
C MET A 1 -16.53 -5.10 9.93
N ASN A 2 -16.12 -6.37 10.01
CA ASN A 2 -14.71 -6.78 10.20
C ASN A 2 -14.26 -7.44 8.90
N CYS A 3 -13.80 -6.63 7.94
CA CYS A 3 -13.30 -7.15 6.67
C CYS A 3 -11.94 -6.53 6.37
N LEU A 4 -10.92 -7.38 6.18
CA LEU A 4 -9.53 -6.99 5.95
C LEU A 4 -9.38 -5.99 4.78
N GLY A 5 -10.19 -6.15 3.74
CA GLY A 5 -10.22 -5.26 2.57
C GLY A 5 -11.01 -3.97 2.75
N CYS A 6 -11.91 -3.88 3.74
CA CYS A 6 -12.78 -2.72 3.95
C CYS A 6 -11.96 -1.49 4.38
N GLY A 7 -10.88 -1.72 5.14
CA GLY A 7 -9.92 -0.68 5.52
C GLY A 7 -9.22 -0.08 4.30
N LEU A 8 -8.72 -0.92 3.40
CA LEU A 8 -8.04 -0.52 2.17
C LEU A 8 -8.97 0.26 1.23
N GLN A 9 -10.18 -0.24 1.00
CA GLN A 9 -11.14 0.42 0.12
C GLN A 9 -11.54 1.80 0.66
N ARG A 10 -11.77 1.91 1.98
CA ARG A 10 -12.15 3.19 2.60
C ARG A 10 -10.99 4.17 2.69
N SER A 11 -9.78 3.72 2.99
CA SER A 11 -8.59 4.59 2.92
C SER A 11 -8.37 5.10 1.49
N PHE A 12 -8.60 4.27 0.47
CA PHE A 12 -8.50 4.70 -0.92
C PHE A 12 -9.54 5.77 -1.28
N VAL A 13 -10.79 5.64 -0.83
CA VAL A 13 -11.80 6.69 -1.01
C VAL A 13 -11.41 7.98 -0.28
N LEU A 14 -10.86 7.90 0.94
CA LEU A 14 -10.36 9.07 1.68
C LEU A 14 -9.22 9.78 0.94
N LEU A 15 -8.32 9.00 0.33
CA LEU A 15 -7.23 9.52 -0.49
C LEU A 15 -7.77 10.29 -1.71
N LEU A 16 -8.76 9.73 -2.43
CA LEU A 16 -9.40 10.39 -3.56
C LEU A 16 -10.16 11.67 -3.17
N LYS A 17 -10.66 11.74 -1.94
CA LYS A 17 -11.28 12.93 -1.37
C LYS A 17 -10.26 14.00 -0.92
N GLY A 18 -8.96 13.73 -1.04
CA GLY A 18 -7.89 14.64 -0.60
C GLY A 18 -7.57 14.56 0.90
N ASN A 19 -8.21 13.66 1.65
CA ASN A 19 -7.94 13.49 3.08
C ASN A 19 -6.78 12.50 3.30
N LEU A 20 -5.57 13.00 3.05
CA LEU A 20 -4.33 12.24 3.16
C LEU A 20 -4.07 11.74 4.59
N ALA A 21 -4.34 12.56 5.59
CA ALA A 21 -4.09 12.25 7.00
C ALA A 21 -5.00 11.10 7.48
N GLU A 22 -6.30 11.18 7.24
CA GLU A 22 -7.23 10.10 7.61
C GLU A 22 -7.00 8.83 6.79
N SER A 23 -6.69 8.96 5.50
CA SER A 23 -6.35 7.81 4.66
C SER A 23 -5.14 7.05 5.24
N PHE A 24 -4.08 7.77 5.60
CA PHE A 24 -2.87 7.19 6.16
C PHE A 24 -3.10 6.57 7.54
N LEU A 25 -3.83 7.27 8.42
CA LEU A 25 -4.20 6.74 9.73
C LEU A 25 -5.08 5.48 9.61
N MET A 26 -5.94 5.44 8.59
CA MET A 26 -6.84 4.32 8.38
C MET A 26 -6.12 3.08 7.85
N TYR A 27 -5.21 3.24 6.89
CA TYR A 27 -4.42 2.14 6.33
C TYR A 27 -3.07 2.66 5.82
N PRO A 28 -2.02 2.67 6.67
CA PRO A 28 -0.73 3.27 6.34
C PRO A 28 -0.02 2.54 5.20
N ALA A 29 -0.34 1.26 4.99
CA ALA A 29 0.16 0.47 3.86
C ALA A 29 -0.36 0.95 2.49
N LEU A 30 -1.40 1.80 2.43
CA LEU A 30 -1.97 2.25 1.15
C LEU A 30 -0.94 3.00 0.29
N ILE A 31 -0.20 3.92 0.89
CA ILE A 31 0.78 4.76 0.18
C ILE A 31 1.93 3.93 -0.40
N PRO A 32 2.65 3.09 0.37
CA PRO A 32 3.69 2.23 -0.18
C PRO A 32 3.14 1.18 -1.16
N MET A 33 1.88 0.77 -1.04
CA MET A 33 1.25 -0.11 -2.02
C MET A 33 1.00 0.61 -3.36
N LEU A 34 0.51 1.85 -3.33
CA LEU A 34 0.35 2.68 -4.52
C LEU A 34 1.70 2.96 -5.21
N PHE A 35 2.75 3.23 -4.41
CA PHE A 35 4.10 3.39 -4.93
C PHE A 35 4.65 2.09 -5.55
N MET A 36 4.38 0.94 -4.92
CA MET A 36 4.75 -0.35 -5.49
C MET A 36 4.05 -0.59 -6.84
N MET A 37 2.77 -0.23 -6.96
CA MET A 37 2.01 -0.39 -8.19
C MET A 37 2.50 0.55 -9.30
N SER A 38 2.83 1.80 -8.99
CA SER A 38 3.41 2.71 -9.98
C SER A 38 4.81 2.25 -10.42
N PHE A 39 5.62 1.76 -9.48
CA PHE A 39 6.93 1.18 -9.78
C PHE A 39 6.82 -0.11 -10.62
N LEU A 40 5.81 -0.95 -10.39
CA LEU A 40 5.52 -2.12 -11.23
C LEU A 40 5.25 -1.72 -12.67
N ILE A 41 4.38 -0.73 -12.89
CA ILE A 41 4.05 -0.23 -14.23
C ILE A 41 5.33 0.33 -14.90
N ALA A 42 6.11 1.13 -14.17
CA ALA A 42 7.38 1.63 -14.68
C ALA A 42 8.37 0.49 -15.00
N HIS A 43 8.47 -0.53 -14.15
CA HIS A 43 9.35 -1.68 -14.38
C HIS A 43 8.93 -2.50 -15.61
N LEU A 44 7.62 -2.64 -15.87
CA LEU A 44 7.13 -3.32 -17.07
C LEU A 44 7.51 -2.59 -18.37
N ILE A 45 7.51 -1.25 -18.34
CA ILE A 45 7.86 -0.41 -19.50
C ILE A 45 9.37 -0.31 -19.69
N PHE A 46 10.11 0.02 -18.62
CA PHE A 46 11.55 0.32 -18.67
C PHE A 46 12.45 -0.89 -18.40
N LYS A 47 11.90 -2.04 -17.99
CA LYS A 47 12.61 -3.30 -17.72
C LYS A 47 13.87 -3.13 -16.85
N PHE A 48 13.74 -2.39 -15.74
CA PHE A 48 14.85 -2.18 -14.80
C PHE A 48 15.56 -3.48 -14.41
N LYS A 49 16.89 -3.52 -14.56
CA LYS A 49 17.72 -4.72 -14.32
C LYS A 49 17.50 -5.38 -12.94
N ASN A 50 17.22 -4.57 -11.92
CA ASN A 50 16.95 -5.04 -10.54
C ASN A 50 15.50 -4.78 -10.10
N GLY A 51 14.57 -4.44 -11.01
CA GLY A 51 13.22 -4.02 -10.66
C GLY A 51 12.44 -5.07 -9.88
N ALA A 52 12.59 -6.35 -10.23
CA ALA A 52 11.97 -7.45 -9.49
C ALA A 52 12.43 -7.51 -8.03
N LYS A 53 13.72 -7.30 -7.74
CA LYS A 53 14.22 -7.25 -6.36
C LYS A 53 13.65 -6.06 -5.60
N THR A 54 13.59 -4.89 -6.25
CA THR A 54 12.98 -3.69 -5.65
C THR A 54 11.50 -3.91 -5.33
N LEU A 55 10.73 -4.52 -6.24
CA LEU A 55 9.34 -4.90 -5.99
C LEU A 55 9.22 -5.86 -4.80
N GLN A 56 10.12 -6.84 -4.69
CA GLN A 56 10.11 -7.78 -3.57
C GLN A 56 10.31 -7.06 -2.21
N TYR A 57 11.20 -6.07 -2.13
CA TYR A 57 11.35 -5.24 -0.93
C TYR A 57 10.08 -4.46 -0.60
N PHE A 58 9.44 -3.86 -1.61
CA PHE A 58 8.15 -3.19 -1.42
C PHE A 58 7.06 -4.14 -0.94
N TYR A 59 7.02 -5.36 -1.47
CA TYR A 59 6.04 -6.36 -1.06
C TYR A 59 6.20 -6.76 0.41
N ILE A 60 7.44 -7.00 0.85
CA ILE A 60 7.76 -7.29 2.26
C ILE A 60 7.38 -6.11 3.16
N LEU A 61 7.74 -4.88 2.78
CA LEU A 61 7.37 -3.67 3.52
C LEU A 61 5.85 -3.52 3.66
N ASN A 62 5.11 -3.74 2.56
CA ASN A 62 3.65 -3.68 2.59
C ASN A 62 3.07 -4.75 3.53
N ILE A 63 3.53 -6.00 3.46
CA ILE A 63 3.07 -7.06 4.38
C ILE A 63 3.31 -6.67 5.84
N ILE A 64 4.50 -6.17 6.18
CA ILE A 64 4.83 -5.73 7.54
C ILE A 64 3.84 -4.64 7.99
N LEU A 65 3.64 -3.61 7.17
CA LEU A 65 2.72 -2.52 7.50
C LEU A 65 1.27 -2.97 7.65
N ILE A 66 0.82 -3.92 6.83
CA ILE A 66 -0.53 -4.49 6.92
C ILE A 66 -0.68 -5.26 8.22
N ILE A 67 0.28 -6.11 8.58
CA ILE A 67 0.27 -6.89 9.82
C ILE A 67 0.34 -5.96 11.03
N THR A 68 1.23 -4.98 11.04
CA THR A 68 1.32 -3.98 12.11
C THR A 68 0.01 -3.22 12.27
N ASN A 69 -0.61 -2.80 11.16
CA ASN A 69 -1.90 -2.13 11.22
C ASN A 69 -3.00 -3.06 11.75
N PHE A 70 -2.99 -4.34 11.36
CA PHE A 70 -3.94 -5.34 11.87
C PHE A 70 -3.76 -5.58 13.37
N ILE A 71 -2.52 -5.69 13.87
CA ILE A 71 -2.24 -5.88 15.30
C ILE A 71 -2.64 -4.66 16.13
N ILE A 72 -2.34 -3.44 15.65
CA ILE A 72 -2.70 -2.20 16.37
C ILE A 72 -4.21 -1.96 16.38
N LYS A 73 -4.92 -2.47 15.37
CA LYS A 73 -6.34 -2.23 15.15
C LYS A 73 -7.23 -3.42 15.58
N ILE A 74 -6.62 -4.47 16.16
CA ILE A 74 -7.29 -5.50 16.96
C ILE A 74 -7.80 -4.88 18.26
#